data_AF-A0A7S8IPT4-F1
#
_entry.id   AF-A0A7S8IPT4-F1
#
_cell.length_a   1.000
_cell.length_b   1.000
_cell.length_c   1.000
_cell.angle_alpha   90.00
_cell.angle_beta   90.00
_cell.angle_gamma   90.00
#
_symmetry.space_group_name_H-M   'P 1'
#
loop_
_entity.id
_entity.type
_entity.pdbx_description
1 polymer ?
#
loop_
_entity_poly.entity_id
_entity_poly.type
_entity_poly.pdbx_seq_one_letter_code
_entity_poly.pdbx_strand_id
1 'polypeptide(L)'
;MPSTRALTLACLLTSALMLAACTTSGVSGVTPLRSALGNSLAGAQGKTVAQNKIDRTVAAGCAITLYTRAECDMHTKASAARRNELK
;
A
#
# COMPACT_ATOMS: atom_id res chain seq x y z
N MET A 1 -28.05 -38.58 -9.12
CA MET A 1 -28.23 -37.72 -7.93
C MET A 1 -26.90 -37.66 -7.19
N PRO A 2 -26.28 -36.48 -6.97
CA PRO A 2 -25.04 -36.41 -6.21
C PRO A 2 -25.29 -36.87 -4.78
N SER A 3 -24.38 -37.68 -4.23
CA SER A 3 -24.46 -38.17 -2.85
C SER A 3 -24.44 -36.99 -1.87
N THR A 4 -25.26 -37.04 -0.82
CA THR A 4 -25.35 -35.99 0.22
C THR A 4 -23.98 -35.63 0.82
N ARG A 5 -23.06 -36.60 0.86
CA ARG A 5 -21.67 -36.42 1.31
C ARG A 5 -20.82 -35.58 0.36
N ALA A 6 -21.03 -35.74 -0.95
CA ALA A 6 -20.32 -34.95 -1.96
C ALA A 6 -20.79 -33.48 -1.94
N LEU A 7 -22.09 -33.26 -1.71
CA LEU A 7 -22.66 -31.91 -1.61
C LEU A 7 -22.16 -31.16 -0.37
N THR A 8 -22.06 -31.84 0.77
CA THR A 8 -21.52 -31.24 2.01
C THR A 8 -20.04 -30.94 1.90
N LEU A 9 -19.25 -31.83 1.30
CA LEU A 9 -17.82 -31.60 1.08
C LEU A 9 -17.58 -30.39 0.15
N ALA A 10 -18.36 -30.28 -0.93
CA ALA A 10 -18.28 -29.17 -1.86
C ALA A 10 -18.60 -27.83 -1.18
N CYS A 11 -19.62 -27.80 -0.30
CA CYS A 11 -20.01 -26.60 0.43
C CYS A 11 -18.94 -26.18 1.47
N LEU A 12 -18.31 -27.14 2.14
CA LEU A 12 -17.22 -26.88 3.08
C LEU A 12 -15.98 -26.33 2.36
N LEU A 13 -15.62 -26.92 1.21
CA LEU A 13 -14.50 -26.48 0.39
C LEU A 13 -14.70 -25.05 -0.14
N THR A 14 -15.86 -24.74 -0.69
CA THR A 14 -16.14 -23.37 -1.17
C THR A 14 -16.12 -22.35 -0.05
N SER A 15 -16.65 -22.70 1.13
CA SER A 15 -16.61 -21.84 2.32
C SER A 15 -15.19 -21.57 2.79
N ALA A 16 -14.33 -22.61 2.84
CA ALA A 16 -12.94 -22.47 3.23
C ALA A 16 -12.12 -21.63 2.23
N LEU A 17 -12.35 -21.82 0.93
CA LEU A 17 -11.68 -21.03 -0.11
C LEU A 17 -12.06 -19.54 -0.04
N MET A 18 -13.34 -19.23 0.19
CA MET A 18 -13.80 -17.85 0.36
C MET A 18 -13.21 -17.20 1.61
N LEU A 19 -13.11 -17.95 2.72
CA LEU A 19 -12.52 -17.43 3.95
C LEU A 19 -11.02 -17.16 3.81
N ALA A 20 -10.29 -18.05 3.14
CA ALA A 20 -8.87 -17.86 2.85
C ALA A 20 -8.61 -16.65 1.93
N ALA A 21 -9.46 -16.44 0.93
CA ALA A 21 -9.35 -15.31 0.00
C ALA A 21 -9.60 -13.94 0.66
N CYS A 22 -10.42 -13.90 1.72
CA CYS A 22 -10.69 -12.67 2.47
C CYS A 22 -9.66 -12.36 3.57
N THR A 23 -8.63 -13.20 3.77
CA THR A 23 -7.55 -12.85 4.70
C THR A 23 -6.61 -11.84 4.06
N THR A 24 -6.52 -10.64 4.66
CA THR A 24 -5.47 -9.68 4.29
C THR A 24 -4.17 -10.14 4.92
N SER A 25 -3.26 -10.70 4.12
CA SER A 25 -1.91 -10.97 4.57
C SER A 25 -1.27 -9.65 5.01
N GLY A 26 -1.09 -9.46 6.31
CA GLY A 26 -0.43 -8.28 6.85
C GLY A 26 1.00 -8.20 6.33
N VAL A 27 1.40 -7.04 5.83
CA VAL A 27 2.79 -6.81 5.40
C VAL A 27 3.63 -6.55 6.66
N SER A 28 4.38 -7.55 7.11
CA SER A 28 5.18 -7.45 8.33
C SER A 28 6.64 -7.13 8.03
N GLY A 29 7.11 -5.97 8.50
CA GLY A 29 8.49 -5.51 8.36
C GLY A 29 8.72 -4.55 7.19
N VAL A 30 9.85 -3.82 7.28
CA VAL A 30 10.18 -2.72 6.34
C VAL A 30 10.44 -3.20 4.92
N THR A 31 11.11 -4.33 4.74
CA THR A 31 11.45 -4.87 3.40
C THR A 31 10.23 -5.26 2.58
N PRO A 32 9.32 -6.13 3.07
CA PRO A 32 8.12 -6.47 2.30
C PRO A 32 7.18 -5.27 2.16
N LEU A 33 7.16 -4.34 3.12
CA LEU A 33 6.40 -3.08 3.00
C LEU A 33 6.95 -2.19 1.87
N ARG A 34 8.28 -2.12 1.75
CA ARG A 34 8.94 -1.38 0.67
C ARG A 34 8.68 -2.03 -0.69
N SER A 35 8.65 -3.36 -0.76
CA SER A 35 8.28 -4.07 -1.99
C SER A 35 6.82 -3.83 -2.39
N ALA A 36 5.89 -3.80 -1.41
CA ALA A 36 4.47 -3.57 -1.68
C ALA A 36 4.17 -2.12 -2.11
N LEU A 37 4.80 -1.14 -1.46
CA LEU A 37 4.62 0.29 -1.79
C LEU A 37 5.47 0.74 -2.99
N GLY A 38 6.59 0.06 -3.24
CA GLY A 38 7.56 0.40 -4.26
C GLY A 38 8.35 1.68 -3.95
N ASN A 39 9.27 2.00 -4.87
CA ASN A 39 10.07 3.23 -4.84
C ASN A 39 9.39 4.39 -5.58
N SER A 40 8.37 4.13 -6.41
CA SER A 40 7.68 5.14 -7.23
C SER A 40 7.05 6.31 -6.45
N LEU A 41 6.98 6.21 -5.12
CA LEU A 41 6.52 7.29 -4.23
C LEU A 41 7.61 8.35 -3.95
N ALA A 42 8.89 8.03 -4.13
CA ALA A 42 9.95 9.01 -4.04
C ALA A 42 9.76 10.08 -5.13
N GLY A 43 9.68 11.36 -4.73
CA GLY A 43 9.37 12.44 -5.67
C GLY A 43 7.89 12.57 -6.05
N ALA A 44 6.99 11.71 -5.54
CA ALA A 44 5.56 11.85 -5.81
C ALA A 44 5.04 13.17 -5.24
N GLN A 45 4.19 13.86 -5.99
CA GLN A 45 3.59 15.14 -5.57
C GLN A 45 2.09 15.10 -5.86
N GLY A 46 1.29 15.72 -4.99
CA GLY A 46 -0.13 15.87 -5.23
C GLY A 46 -0.42 16.82 -6.40
N LYS A 47 -1.43 16.52 -7.21
CA LYS A 47 -1.86 17.40 -8.31
C LYS A 47 -2.48 18.71 -7.80
N THR A 48 -3.06 18.68 -6.60
CA THR A 48 -3.71 19.83 -5.97
C THR A 48 -3.23 19.99 -4.52
N VAL A 49 -3.36 21.19 -3.94
CA VAL A 49 -3.01 21.47 -2.53
C VAL A 49 -3.78 20.59 -1.54
N ALA A 50 -5.00 20.18 -1.90
CA ALA A 50 -5.81 19.27 -1.09
C ALA A 50 -5.23 17.84 -1.00
N GLN A 51 -4.34 17.45 -1.91
CA GLN A 51 -3.72 16.12 -1.93
C GLN A 51 -2.49 15.98 -1.01
N ASN A 52 -2.38 16.81 0.03
CA ASN A 52 -1.31 16.75 1.05
C ASN A 52 -1.23 15.40 1.81
N LYS A 53 -2.21 14.50 1.64
CA LYS A 53 -2.14 13.13 2.16
C LYS A 53 -0.97 12.33 1.55
N ILE A 54 -0.57 12.60 0.31
CA ILE A 54 0.58 11.93 -0.33
C ILE A 54 1.86 12.23 0.45
N ASP A 55 2.06 13.50 0.80
CA ASP A 55 3.21 13.94 1.59
C ASP A 55 3.25 13.28 2.98
N ARG A 56 2.08 13.12 3.61
CA ARG A 56 1.99 12.45 4.92
C ARG A 56 2.37 10.98 4.84
N THR A 57 1.98 10.29 3.76
CA THR A 57 2.36 8.88 3.55
C THR A 57 3.87 8.75 3.39
N VAL A 58 4.50 9.59 2.57
CA VAL A 58 5.96 9.51 2.37
C VAL A 58 6.71 9.96 3.61
N ALA A 59 6.26 11.00 4.31
CA ALA A 59 6.86 11.42 5.58
C ALA A 59 6.85 10.30 6.63
N ALA A 60 5.75 9.56 6.75
CA ALA A 60 5.68 8.40 7.63
C ALA A 60 6.67 7.30 7.19
N GLY A 61 6.76 7.02 5.88
CA GLY A 61 7.76 6.10 5.32
C GLY A 61 9.20 6.51 5.63
N CYS A 62 9.51 7.81 5.50
CA CYS A 62 10.81 8.37 5.85
C CYS A 62 11.11 8.25 7.36
N ALA A 63 10.12 8.48 8.22
CA ALA A 63 10.28 8.37 9.67
C ALA A 63 10.63 6.94 10.12
N ILE A 64 10.05 5.92 9.47
CA ILE A 64 10.32 4.51 9.78
C ILE A 64 11.48 3.93 8.96
N THR A 65 12.31 4.77 8.33
CA THR A 65 13.44 4.34 7.48
C THR A 65 13.05 3.39 6.32
N LEU A 66 11.80 3.48 5.86
CA LEU A 66 11.34 2.72 4.70
C LEU A 66 12.05 3.18 3.43
N TYR A 67 12.31 4.49 3.31
CA TYR A 67 13.01 5.13 2.20
C TYR A 67 14.39 5.64 2.62
N THR A 68 15.31 5.71 1.66
CA THR A 68 16.63 6.34 1.86
C THR A 68 16.47 7.85 2.04
N ARG A 69 17.46 8.51 2.66
CA ARG A 69 17.45 9.98 2.80
C ARG A 69 17.33 10.69 1.45
N ALA A 70 18.03 10.20 0.42
CA ALA A 70 17.95 10.77 -0.92
C ALA A 70 16.53 10.71 -1.51
N GLU A 71 15.82 9.59 -1.32
CA GLU A 71 14.43 9.43 -1.76
C GLU A 71 13.48 10.38 -1.01
N CYS A 72 13.67 10.54 0.29
CA CYS A 72 12.92 11.47 1.12
C CYS A 72 13.15 12.94 0.71
N ASP A 73 14.40 13.29 0.37
CA ASP A 73 14.75 14.63 -0.09
C ASP A 73 14.14 14.91 -1.47
N MET A 74 14.16 13.95 -2.39
CA MET A 74 13.49 14.09 -3.69
C MET A 74 12.00 14.37 -3.53
N HIS A 75 11.33 13.63 -2.64
CA HIS A 75 9.92 13.85 -2.34
C HIS A 75 9.65 15.24 -1.77
N THR A 76 10.44 15.65 -0.77
CA THR A 76 10.30 16.97 -0.15
C THR A 76 10.43 18.10 -1.16
N LYS A 77 11.42 18.00 -2.07
CA LYS A 77 11.64 18.97 -3.14
C LYS A 77 10.49 19.01 -4.14
N ALA A 78 10.01 17.84 -4.58
CA ALA A 78 8.89 17.75 -5.52
C ALA A 78 7.62 18.37 -4.93
N SER A 79 7.23 17.98 -3.71
CA SER A 79 6.04 18.54 -3.06
C SER A 79 6.16 20.04 -2.78
N ALA A 80 7.36 20.53 -2.44
CA ALA A 80 7.59 21.97 -2.28
C ALA A 80 7.43 22.72 -3.61
N ALA A 81 8.01 22.22 -4.70
CA ALA A 81 7.87 22.79 -6.04
C ALA A 81 6.40 22.84 -6.46
N ARG A 82 5.68 21.71 -6.32
CA ARG A 82 4.27 21.61 -6.68
C ARG A 82 3.37 22.56 -5.90
N ARG A 83 3.62 22.73 -4.59
CA ARG A 83 2.88 23.69 -3.77
C ARG A 83 3.14 25.12 -4.22
N ASN A 84 4.34 25.44 -4.68
CA ASN A 84 4.62 26.77 -5.21
C ASN A 84 3.93 27.02 -6.55
N GLU A 85 3.79 25.99 -7.40
CA GLU A 85 3.04 26.09 -8.67
C GLU A 85 1.50 26.16 -8.48
N LEU A 86 0.99 25.76 -7.32
CA LEU A 86 -0.45 25.71 -7.02
C LEU A 86 -0.92 26.85 -6.11
N LYS A 87 -0.01 27.72 -5.68
CA LYS A 87 -0.33 28.99 -5.00
C LYS A 87 -0.82 30.02 -6.01
#